data_AF-A0A831QHS4-F1
#
_entry.id   AF-A0A831QHS4-F1
#
_cell.length_a   1.000
_cell.length_b   1.000
_cell.length_c   1.000
_cell.angle_alpha   90.00
_cell.angle_beta   90.00
_cell.angle_gamma   90.00
#
_symmetry.space_group_name_H-M   'P 1'
#
loop_
_entity.id
_entity.type
_entity.pdbx_description
1 polymer ?
#
loop_
_entity_poly.entity_id
_entity_poly.type
_entity_poly.pdbx_seq_one_letter_code
_entity_poly.pdbx_strand_id
1 'polypeptide(L)'
;WVVKNRFGYPADFQKISDFVRKLRDAKIGRSFEATKGALARLHLKDPTDRNVPEKEKGTAIIFSDAKGKTLVRMLMGLPMKGGQGGVFPEGQYVLLGDGKTVYLVNKQFEGLAKNPSGWLKKDLIDVKAADVREVVCLDADGKTVRFAFRRPTKGKDPEQVNPQPAGEKIKRTSLNALIGGLSNLRIEDVEDPAKKEVRRDLENSARLEFRLFNGMIYDLYPGKKCKDAGTCYLKVGVRYERPASLEKASEKPAKKSESGKKAENSDKSMEQKAVDLNKKLSPWIYKIPQWKHDALITNFKALLEKEKKKK
;
A
#
# COMPACT_ATOMS: atom_id res chain seq x y z
N TRP A 1 -0.40 -12.76 -9.02
CA TRP A 1 -1.76 -12.22 -9.15
C TRP A 1 -1.70 -10.71 -9.26
N VAL A 2 -2.43 -10.13 -10.21
CA VAL A 2 -2.37 -8.70 -10.53
C VAL A 2 -3.78 -8.15 -10.79
N VAL A 3 -3.98 -6.85 -10.60
CA VAL A 3 -5.22 -6.14 -10.91
C VAL A 3 -5.07 -5.40 -12.25
N LYS A 4 -5.68 -5.92 -13.31
CA LYS A 4 -5.55 -5.37 -14.67
C LYS A 4 -6.01 -3.92 -14.78
N ASN A 5 -7.13 -3.57 -14.13
CA ASN A 5 -7.65 -2.19 -14.06
C ASN A 5 -6.78 -1.21 -13.26
N ARG A 6 -5.65 -1.70 -12.72
CA ARG A 6 -4.62 -0.93 -12.03
C ARG A 6 -3.24 -1.26 -12.59
N PHE A 7 -3.15 -1.28 -13.92
CA PHE A 7 -1.90 -1.34 -14.67
C PHE A 7 -1.05 -2.59 -14.36
N GLY A 8 -1.68 -3.65 -13.86
CA GLY A 8 -0.97 -4.87 -13.46
C GLY A 8 -0.37 -4.81 -12.05
N TYR A 9 -0.79 -3.87 -11.20
CA TYR A 9 -0.34 -3.82 -9.80
C TYR A 9 -0.64 -5.13 -9.04
N PRO A 10 0.25 -5.58 -8.14
CA PRO A 10 0.01 -6.79 -7.34
C PRO A 10 -1.32 -6.77 -6.61
N ALA A 11 -2.08 -7.86 -6.77
CA ALA A 11 -3.30 -8.08 -6.02
C ALA A 11 -3.00 -8.66 -4.63
N ASP A 12 -3.90 -8.44 -3.68
CA ASP A 12 -3.89 -9.14 -2.39
C ASP A 12 -4.26 -10.61 -2.63
N PHE A 13 -3.23 -11.46 -2.67
CA PHE A 13 -3.41 -12.89 -2.92
C PHE A 13 -4.15 -13.60 -1.78
N GLN A 14 -3.94 -13.17 -0.53
CA GLN A 14 -4.62 -13.76 0.61
C GLN A 14 -6.13 -13.54 0.48
N LYS A 15 -6.54 -12.29 0.19
CA LYS A 15 -7.94 -11.96 -0.08
C LYS A 15 -8.55 -12.79 -1.21
N ILE A 16 -7.82 -12.99 -2.31
CA ILE A 16 -8.28 -13.84 -3.43
C ILE A 16 -8.39 -15.31 -3.02
N SER A 17 -7.37 -15.85 -2.34
CA SER A 17 -7.36 -17.26 -1.93
C SER A 17 -8.48 -17.55 -0.94
N ASP A 18 -8.71 -16.67 0.04
CA ASP A 18 -9.77 -16.80 1.02
C ASP A 18 -11.15 -16.75 0.36
N PHE A 19 -11.33 -15.86 -0.61
CA PHE A 19 -12.55 -15.79 -1.40
C PHE A 19 -12.83 -17.11 -2.15
N VAL A 20 -11.83 -17.65 -2.87
CA VAL A 20 -11.98 -18.89 -3.64
C VAL A 20 -12.22 -20.10 -2.73
N ARG A 21 -11.50 -20.20 -1.59
CA ARG A 21 -11.72 -21.25 -0.59
C ARG A 21 -13.13 -21.18 -0.03
N LYS A 22 -13.58 -19.98 0.35
CA LYS A 22 -14.95 -19.76 0.85
C LYS A 22 -16.01 -20.16 -0.17
N LEU A 23 -15.77 -19.89 -1.46
CA LEU A 23 -16.67 -20.28 -2.54
C LEU A 23 -16.72 -21.81 -2.71
N ARG A 24 -15.55 -22.47 -2.71
CA ARG A 24 -15.45 -23.93 -2.78
C ARG A 24 -16.15 -24.61 -1.61
N ASP A 25 -16.05 -24.04 -0.42
CA ASP A 25 -16.63 -24.59 0.81
C ASP A 25 -18.11 -24.19 1.00
N ALA A 26 -18.69 -23.46 0.04
CA ALA A 26 -20.10 -23.05 0.08
C ALA A 26 -21.02 -24.23 -0.27
N LYS A 27 -22.09 -24.38 0.50
CA LYS A 27 -23.12 -25.39 0.28
C LYS A 27 -24.42 -24.73 -0.13
N ILE A 28 -25.12 -25.37 -1.07
CA ILE A 28 -26.47 -24.97 -1.48
C ILE A 28 -27.44 -25.37 -0.36
N GLY A 29 -28.20 -24.40 0.15
CA GLY A 29 -29.26 -24.64 1.13
C GLY A 29 -30.63 -24.72 0.48
N ARG A 30 -31.00 -23.71 -0.31
CA ARG A 30 -32.29 -23.64 -1.03
C ARG A 30 -32.07 -23.30 -2.50
N SER A 31 -33.00 -23.73 -3.35
CA SER A 31 -33.04 -23.35 -4.75
C SER A 31 -34.47 -23.09 -5.21
N PHE A 32 -34.65 -22.16 -6.14
CA PHE A 32 -35.94 -21.86 -6.75
C PHE A 32 -35.73 -21.31 -8.16
N GLU A 33 -36.81 -21.25 -8.94
CA GLU A 33 -36.76 -20.80 -10.33
C GLU A 33 -36.35 -19.32 -10.44
N ALA A 34 -35.50 -19.03 -11.43
CA ALA A 34 -35.04 -17.69 -11.78
C ALA A 34 -36.11 -16.90 -12.55
N THR A 35 -37.24 -16.61 -11.90
CA THR A 35 -38.29 -15.76 -12.49
C THR A 35 -37.82 -14.31 -12.62
N LYS A 36 -38.37 -13.55 -13.58
CA LYS A 36 -38.02 -12.13 -13.79
C LYS A 36 -38.14 -11.31 -12.50
N GLY A 37 -39.22 -11.55 -11.73
CA GLY A 37 -39.44 -10.88 -10.44
C GLY A 37 -38.43 -11.27 -9.37
N ALA A 38 -38.07 -12.55 -9.28
CA ALA A 38 -37.05 -13.02 -8.34
C ALA A 38 -35.66 -12.44 -8.65
N LEU A 39 -35.25 -12.46 -9.92
CA LEU A 39 -33.96 -11.92 -10.36
C LEU A 39 -33.84 -10.42 -10.07
N ALA A 40 -34.89 -9.64 -10.35
CA ALA A 40 -34.93 -8.21 -10.03
C ALA A 40 -34.80 -7.96 -8.52
N ARG A 41 -35.66 -8.62 -7.72
CA ARG A 41 -35.72 -8.44 -6.26
C ARG A 41 -34.43 -8.84 -5.55
N LEU A 42 -33.72 -9.84 -6.06
CA LEU A 42 -32.51 -10.38 -5.44
C LEU A 42 -31.22 -9.80 -6.02
N HIS A 43 -31.32 -8.82 -6.92
CA HIS A 43 -30.18 -8.20 -7.59
C HIS A 43 -29.36 -9.24 -8.36
N LEU A 44 -30.00 -10.07 -9.17
CA LEU A 44 -29.36 -11.15 -9.92
C LEU A 44 -29.47 -10.95 -11.44
N LYS A 45 -29.68 -9.71 -11.89
CA LYS A 45 -29.59 -9.37 -13.31
C LYS A 45 -28.16 -9.04 -13.71
N ASP A 46 -27.88 -9.15 -15.00
CA ASP A 46 -26.55 -8.95 -15.56
C ASP A 46 -26.03 -7.52 -15.29
N PRO A 47 -24.85 -7.36 -14.67
CA PRO A 47 -24.29 -6.03 -14.43
C PRO A 47 -23.87 -5.27 -15.69
N THR A 48 -23.64 -5.98 -16.80
CA THR A 48 -23.22 -5.41 -18.08
C THR A 48 -24.38 -4.94 -18.95
N ASP A 49 -25.60 -5.36 -18.65
CA ASP A 49 -26.80 -4.91 -19.36
C ASP A 49 -27.12 -3.46 -18.96
N ARG A 50 -27.17 -2.57 -19.95
CA ARG A 50 -27.45 -1.14 -19.76
C ARG A 50 -28.94 -0.86 -19.52
N ASN A 51 -29.82 -1.78 -19.89
CA ASN A 51 -31.27 -1.63 -19.74
C ASN A 51 -31.77 -2.08 -18.35
N VAL A 52 -30.88 -2.68 -17.55
CA VAL A 52 -31.19 -3.13 -16.19
C VAL A 52 -30.91 -2.00 -15.21
N PRO A 53 -31.86 -1.66 -14.30
CA PRO A 53 -31.61 -0.71 -13.23
C PRO A 53 -30.48 -1.17 -12.31
N GLU A 54 -29.61 -0.25 -11.84
CA GLU A 54 -28.49 -0.58 -10.94
C GLU A 54 -28.93 -1.34 -9.67
N LYS A 55 -30.13 -1.04 -9.16
CA LYS A 55 -30.72 -1.73 -8.00
C LYS A 55 -31.15 -3.17 -8.28
N GLU A 56 -31.03 -3.66 -9.51
CA GLU A 56 -31.37 -5.04 -9.88
C GLU A 56 -30.14 -5.82 -10.37
N LYS A 57 -29.00 -5.14 -10.52
CA LYS A 57 -27.76 -5.74 -11.01
C LYS A 57 -27.04 -6.51 -9.89
N GLY A 58 -26.65 -7.72 -10.23
CA GLY A 58 -25.76 -8.53 -9.41
C GLY A 58 -24.29 -8.16 -9.59
N THR A 59 -23.43 -8.87 -8.88
CA THR A 59 -22.00 -8.82 -9.13
C THR A 59 -21.57 -10.09 -9.86
N ALA A 60 -21.09 -9.94 -11.09
CA ALA A 60 -20.56 -11.04 -11.87
C ALA A 60 -19.17 -11.44 -11.40
N ILE A 61 -19.00 -12.72 -11.09
CA ILE A 61 -17.70 -13.34 -10.87
C ILE A 61 -17.46 -14.30 -12.02
N ILE A 62 -16.31 -14.14 -12.67
CA ILE A 62 -15.91 -14.92 -13.83
C ILE A 62 -14.54 -15.52 -13.53
N PHE A 63 -14.48 -16.85 -13.55
CA PHE A 63 -13.23 -17.60 -13.54
C PHE A 63 -12.90 -17.99 -14.97
N SER A 64 -11.68 -17.68 -15.40
CA SER A 64 -11.20 -17.99 -16.75
C SER A 64 -9.91 -18.79 -16.68
N ASP A 65 -9.64 -19.58 -17.72
CA ASP A 65 -8.35 -20.24 -17.90
C ASP A 65 -7.27 -19.25 -18.40
N ALA A 66 -6.06 -19.77 -18.61
CA ALA A 66 -4.93 -18.99 -19.10
C ALA A 66 -5.15 -18.40 -20.51
N LYS A 67 -6.05 -18.98 -21.31
CA LYS A 67 -6.41 -18.50 -22.66
C LYS A 67 -7.58 -17.51 -22.63
N GLY A 68 -8.12 -17.20 -21.44
CA GLY A 68 -9.26 -16.31 -21.25
C GLY A 68 -10.61 -16.98 -21.48
N LYS A 69 -10.66 -18.31 -21.70
CA LYS A 69 -11.92 -19.04 -21.81
C LYS A 69 -12.61 -19.05 -20.44
N THR A 70 -13.86 -18.63 -20.40
CA THR A 70 -14.69 -18.72 -19.18
C THR A 70 -14.87 -20.17 -18.77
N LEU A 71 -14.46 -20.49 -17.55
CA LEU A 71 -14.66 -21.78 -16.90
C LEU A 71 -15.95 -21.78 -16.08
N VAL A 72 -16.15 -20.70 -15.32
CA VAL A 72 -17.32 -20.50 -14.47
C VAL A 72 -17.71 -19.03 -14.53
N ARG A 73 -19.01 -18.80 -14.69
CA ARG A 73 -19.63 -17.49 -14.49
C ARG A 73 -20.71 -17.63 -13.43
N MET A 74 -20.80 -16.67 -12.52
CA MET A 74 -21.88 -16.61 -11.55
C MET A 74 -22.23 -15.16 -11.24
N LEU A 75 -23.51 -14.90 -10.94
CA LEU A 75 -23.97 -13.63 -10.41
C LEU A 75 -24.21 -13.78 -8.92
N MET A 76 -23.61 -12.89 -8.11
CA MET A 76 -23.93 -12.76 -6.70
C MET A 76 -24.91 -11.61 -6.48
N GLY A 77 -26.01 -11.92 -5.81
CA GLY A 77 -27.09 -10.98 -5.53
C GLY A 77 -27.01 -10.35 -4.14
N LEU A 78 -28.18 -10.17 -3.52
CA LEU A 78 -28.27 -9.72 -2.14
C LEU A 78 -27.85 -10.82 -1.16
N PRO A 79 -27.27 -10.46 0.01
CA PRO A 79 -27.17 -11.39 1.12
C PRO A 79 -28.56 -11.65 1.71
N MET A 80 -28.82 -12.89 2.15
CA MET A 80 -30.02 -13.19 2.93
C MET A 80 -29.79 -12.74 4.37
N LYS A 81 -30.55 -11.74 4.84
CA LYS A 81 -30.60 -11.38 6.25
C LYS A 81 -31.40 -12.45 7.01
N GLY A 82 -30.94 -12.87 8.19
CA GLY A 82 -31.73 -13.74 9.07
C GLY A 82 -33.08 -13.10 9.45
N GLY A 83 -34.03 -13.90 9.94
CA GLY A 83 -35.39 -13.47 10.32
C GLY A 83 -35.44 -12.37 11.41
N GLN A 84 -36.63 -11.93 11.82
CA GLN A 84 -36.82 -10.84 12.81
C GLN A 84 -35.92 -11.01 14.04
N GLY A 85 -34.93 -10.12 14.19
CA GLY A 85 -33.93 -10.15 15.27
C GLY A 85 -32.55 -10.72 14.90
N GLY A 86 -32.39 -11.28 13.69
CA GLY A 86 -31.12 -11.81 13.18
C GLY A 86 -30.16 -10.69 12.78
N VAL A 87 -29.20 -10.38 13.64
CA VAL A 87 -28.19 -9.33 13.45
C VAL A 87 -27.19 -9.67 12.31
N PHE A 88 -27.14 -10.93 11.86
CA PHE A 88 -26.16 -11.41 10.86
C PHE A 88 -26.84 -12.06 9.64
N PRO A 89 -26.32 -11.84 8.41
CA PRO A 89 -26.81 -12.52 7.23
C PRO A 89 -26.48 -14.03 7.25
N GLU A 90 -27.46 -14.86 6.85
CA GLU A 90 -27.38 -16.33 6.92
C GLU A 90 -26.93 -16.98 5.59
N GLY A 91 -26.78 -16.19 4.53
CA GLY A 91 -26.38 -16.72 3.23
C GLY A 91 -26.28 -15.69 2.11
N GLN A 92 -26.04 -16.17 0.90
CA GLN A 92 -25.90 -15.36 -0.30
C GLN A 92 -26.73 -15.95 -1.44
N TYR A 93 -27.52 -15.12 -2.13
CA TYR A 93 -28.18 -15.55 -3.36
C TYR A 93 -27.20 -15.52 -4.54
N VAL A 94 -27.21 -16.59 -5.32
CA VAL A 94 -26.29 -16.86 -6.43
C VAL A 94 -27.07 -17.41 -7.62
N LEU A 95 -26.75 -16.91 -8.82
CA LEU A 95 -27.15 -17.50 -10.09
C LEU A 95 -25.91 -18.05 -10.80
N LEU A 96 -25.93 -19.31 -11.22
CA LEU A 96 -24.84 -19.92 -12.00
C LEU A 96 -25.07 -19.71 -13.49
N GLY A 97 -24.08 -19.19 -14.21
CA GLY A 97 -24.18 -18.84 -15.63
C GLY A 97 -25.36 -17.91 -15.90
N ASP A 98 -26.12 -18.24 -16.95
CA ASP A 98 -27.43 -17.67 -17.26
C ASP A 98 -28.55 -18.70 -17.00
N GLY A 99 -28.34 -19.54 -15.97
CA GLY A 99 -29.21 -20.65 -15.63
C GLY A 99 -30.61 -20.22 -15.19
N LYS A 100 -31.50 -21.21 -15.04
CA LYS A 100 -32.91 -21.00 -14.65
C LYS A 100 -33.15 -21.19 -13.15
N THR A 101 -32.09 -21.32 -12.36
CA THR A 101 -32.20 -21.67 -10.93
C THR A 101 -31.35 -20.73 -10.09
N VAL A 102 -31.99 -20.03 -9.17
CA VAL A 102 -31.33 -19.25 -8.13
C VAL A 102 -31.04 -20.16 -6.95
N TYR A 103 -29.82 -20.07 -6.42
CA TYR A 103 -29.35 -20.80 -5.24
C TYR A 103 -29.13 -19.85 -4.08
N LEU A 104 -29.59 -20.24 -2.89
CA LEU A 104 -29.17 -19.63 -1.64
C LEU A 104 -28.06 -20.51 -1.05
N VAL A 105 -26.84 -19.98 -0.98
CA VAL A 105 -25.70 -20.67 -0.38
C VAL A 105 -25.48 -20.26 1.08
N ASN A 106 -24.99 -21.18 1.90
CA ASN A 106 -24.78 -21.00 3.35
C ASN A 106 -23.51 -20.21 3.71
N LYS A 107 -22.92 -19.52 2.74
CA LYS A 107 -21.75 -18.64 2.94
C LYS A 107 -22.13 -17.25 2.47
N GLN A 108 -21.68 -16.26 3.20
CA GLN A 108 -21.79 -14.87 2.79
C GLN A 108 -20.47 -14.39 2.18
N PHE A 109 -20.50 -13.55 1.16
CA PHE A 109 -19.28 -13.02 0.53
C PHE A 109 -19.12 -11.53 0.79
N GLU A 110 -19.14 -11.17 2.08
CA GLU A 110 -18.76 -9.82 2.52
C GLU A 110 -17.36 -9.47 2.05
N GLY A 111 -17.13 -8.20 1.72
CA GLY A 111 -15.81 -7.72 1.31
C GLY A 111 -15.44 -7.97 -0.16
N LEU A 112 -16.37 -8.47 -0.98
CA LEU A 112 -16.23 -8.44 -2.44
C LEU A 112 -16.18 -6.97 -2.90
N ALA A 113 -14.97 -6.46 -3.07
CA ALA A 113 -14.77 -5.07 -3.45
C ALA A 113 -15.25 -4.88 -4.89
N LYS A 114 -16.24 -4.01 -5.07
CA LYS A 114 -16.73 -3.60 -6.39
C LYS A 114 -15.75 -2.63 -7.08
N ASN A 115 -14.96 -1.91 -6.29
CA ASN A 115 -13.87 -1.09 -6.82
C ASN A 115 -12.59 -1.93 -7.03
N PRO A 116 -11.80 -1.66 -8.08
CA PRO A 116 -10.54 -2.38 -8.30
C PRO A 116 -9.51 -2.15 -7.19
N SER A 117 -9.50 -0.97 -6.57
CA SER A 117 -8.54 -0.60 -5.52
C SER A 117 -8.68 -1.46 -4.26
N GLY A 118 -9.88 -2.01 -4.00
CA GLY A 118 -10.12 -2.93 -2.89
C GLY A 118 -9.49 -4.32 -3.04
N TRP A 119 -8.86 -4.62 -4.19
CA TRP A 119 -8.16 -5.89 -4.45
C TRP A 119 -6.63 -5.76 -4.46
N LEU A 120 -6.09 -4.54 -4.30
CA LEU A 120 -4.65 -4.31 -4.33
C LEU A 120 -3.98 -4.84 -3.06
N LYS A 121 -2.72 -5.28 -3.18
CA LYS A 121 -1.85 -5.48 -2.03
C LYS A 121 -1.49 -4.11 -1.45
N LYS A 122 -2.16 -3.70 -0.37
CA LYS A 122 -2.06 -2.31 0.12
C LYS A 122 -0.85 -2.03 1.01
N ASP A 123 -0.28 -3.05 1.65
CA ASP A 123 0.91 -2.89 2.50
C ASP A 123 2.15 -2.68 1.65
N LEU A 124 2.78 -1.51 1.79
CA LEU A 124 3.90 -1.08 0.97
C LEU A 124 5.23 -1.29 1.69
N ILE A 125 5.40 -0.63 2.84
CA ILE A 125 6.60 -0.65 3.67
C ILE A 125 6.16 -0.67 5.14
N ASP A 126 6.83 -1.46 5.96
CA ASP A 126 6.70 -1.37 7.42
C ASP A 126 8.08 -1.37 8.06
N VAL A 127 8.63 -0.16 8.23
CA VAL A 127 9.90 0.06 8.94
C VAL A 127 9.60 0.72 10.28
N LYS A 128 10.07 0.10 11.36
CA LYS A 128 9.91 0.67 12.70
C LYS A 128 10.75 1.94 12.83
N ALA A 129 10.19 2.96 13.48
CA ALA A 129 10.89 4.23 13.74
C ALA A 129 12.23 4.07 14.48
N ALA A 130 12.39 2.99 15.25
CA ALA A 130 13.63 2.66 15.97
C ALA A 130 14.75 2.13 15.07
N ASP A 131 14.42 1.66 13.87
CA ASP A 131 15.40 1.16 12.89
C ASP A 131 15.90 2.26 11.94
N VAL A 132 15.19 3.39 11.90
CA VAL A 132 15.61 4.60 11.16
C VAL A 132 16.77 5.26 11.91
N ARG A 133 17.94 5.27 11.28
CA ARG A 133 19.15 5.93 11.78
C ARG A 133 19.15 7.40 11.42
N GLU A 134 18.76 7.74 10.20
CA GLU A 134 18.84 9.10 9.68
C GLU A 134 17.74 9.37 8.67
N VAL A 135 17.22 10.61 8.68
CA VAL A 135 16.32 11.14 7.67
C VAL A 135 16.96 12.40 7.09
N VAL A 136 17.14 12.43 5.77
CA VAL A 136 17.65 13.60 5.04
C VAL A 136 16.57 14.08 4.08
N CYS A 137 16.22 15.36 4.13
CA CYS A 137 15.38 15.99 3.13
C CYS A 137 16.26 16.76 2.15
N LEU A 138 16.16 16.41 0.88
CA LEU A 138 16.84 17.06 -0.23
C LEU A 138 15.83 17.85 -1.06
N ASP A 139 16.27 18.94 -1.67
CA ASP A 139 15.49 19.64 -2.68
C ASP A 139 15.30 18.81 -3.96
N ALA A 140 14.50 19.31 -4.89
CA ALA A 140 14.22 18.69 -6.18
C ALA A 140 15.48 18.48 -7.04
N ASP A 141 16.55 19.25 -6.79
CA ASP A 141 17.86 19.05 -7.43
C ASP A 141 18.57 17.76 -6.97
N GLY A 142 18.08 17.11 -5.91
CA GLY A 142 18.65 15.91 -5.30
C GLY A 142 20.01 16.12 -4.61
N LYS A 143 20.44 17.37 -4.41
CA LYS A 143 21.75 17.76 -3.88
C LYS A 143 21.65 18.71 -2.69
N THR A 144 20.76 19.69 -2.74
CA THR A 144 20.61 20.71 -1.71
C THR A 144 19.91 20.11 -0.49
N VAL A 145 20.62 20.04 0.65
CA VAL A 145 20.07 19.54 1.91
C VAL A 145 19.18 20.61 2.55
N ARG A 146 17.88 20.34 2.64
CA ARG A 146 16.91 21.19 3.33
C ARG A 146 17.01 21.03 4.84
N PHE A 147 17.12 19.78 5.31
CA PHE A 147 17.39 19.44 6.70
C PHE A 147 17.82 17.97 6.83
N ALA A 148 18.49 17.63 7.93
CA ALA A 148 18.82 16.26 8.27
C ALA A 148 18.69 16.00 9.79
N PHE A 149 18.14 14.84 10.15
CA PHE A 149 18.08 14.35 11.52
C PHE A 149 18.70 12.97 11.62
N ARG A 150 19.58 12.76 12.61
CA ARG A 150 20.32 11.52 12.79
C ARG A 150 20.29 11.08 14.24
N ARG A 151 20.11 9.78 14.47
CA ARG A 151 20.35 9.15 15.77
C ARG A 151 21.84 8.83 15.91
N PRO A 152 22.51 9.26 16.99
CA PRO A 152 23.90 8.90 17.24
C PRO A 152 24.08 7.38 17.36
N THR A 153 23.17 6.72 18.07
CA THR A 153 23.11 5.27 18.25
C THR A 153 21.66 4.77 18.33
N LYS A 154 21.45 3.47 18.13
CA LYS A 154 20.11 2.87 18.19
C LYS A 154 19.50 3.08 19.58
N GLY A 155 18.27 3.58 19.62
CA GLY A 155 17.54 3.87 20.87
C GLY A 155 17.76 5.26 21.44
N LYS A 156 18.71 6.05 20.92
CA LYS A 156 18.85 7.48 21.27
C LYS A 156 17.98 8.37 20.40
N ASP A 157 17.65 9.54 20.92
CA ASP A 157 16.83 10.51 20.18
C ASP A 157 17.54 11.04 18.93
N PRO A 158 16.77 11.37 17.88
CA PRO A 158 17.28 12.03 16.69
C PRO A 158 17.72 13.48 17.02
N GLU A 159 18.91 13.81 16.52
CA GLU A 159 19.54 15.13 16.61
C GLU A 159 19.64 15.75 15.22
N GLN A 160 19.52 17.06 15.12
CA GLN A 160 19.65 17.77 13.85
C GLN A 160 21.12 17.84 13.46
N VAL A 161 21.43 17.47 12.21
CA VAL A 161 22.82 17.43 11.72
C VAL A 161 23.16 18.67 10.90
N ASN A 162 22.25 19.17 10.04
CA ASN A 162 22.45 20.35 9.17
C ASN A 162 21.14 20.83 8.49
N PRO A 163 21.04 22.10 8.06
CA PRO A 163 21.58 23.30 8.72
C PRO A 163 20.76 23.59 9.99
N GLN A 164 21.41 24.08 11.05
CA GLN A 164 20.78 24.47 12.32
C GLN A 164 20.36 25.95 12.22
N PRO A 165 19.07 26.31 12.13
CA PRO A 165 18.69 27.70 12.41
C PRO A 165 18.96 27.96 13.89
N ALA A 166 19.66 29.05 14.18
CA ALA A 166 19.98 29.43 15.54
C ALA A 166 18.69 29.71 16.33
N GLY A 167 18.48 28.95 17.42
CA GLY A 167 17.47 29.26 18.44
C GLY A 167 16.06 28.71 18.25
N GLU A 168 15.73 28.05 17.12
CA GLU A 168 14.38 27.51 16.89
C GLU A 168 14.20 26.11 17.51
N LYS A 169 13.16 25.94 18.33
CA LYS A 169 12.85 24.66 18.98
C LYS A 169 12.17 23.70 18.01
N ILE A 170 12.71 22.48 17.92
CA ILE A 170 12.12 21.39 17.15
C ILE A 170 10.86 20.88 17.85
N LYS A 171 9.74 20.90 17.12
CA LYS A 171 8.48 20.29 17.54
C LYS A 171 8.60 18.76 17.49
N ARG A 172 8.81 18.13 18.64
CA ARG A 172 9.06 16.68 18.76
C ARG A 172 7.96 15.79 18.18
N THR A 173 6.69 16.20 18.25
CA THR A 173 5.59 15.45 17.62
C THR A 173 5.70 15.40 16.10
N SER A 174 6.06 16.50 15.45
CA SER A 174 6.30 16.54 14.00
C SER A 174 7.51 15.69 13.60
N LEU A 175 8.61 15.78 14.36
CA LEU A 175 9.81 14.96 14.11
C LEU A 175 9.54 13.46 14.26
N ASN A 176 8.80 13.07 15.30
CA ASN A 176 8.42 11.67 15.50
C ASN A 176 7.51 11.16 14.39
N ALA A 177 6.57 11.99 13.90
CA ALA A 177 5.74 11.66 12.75
C ALA A 177 6.57 11.44 11.47
N LEU A 178 7.54 12.33 11.20
CA LEU A 178 8.46 12.20 10.08
C LEU A 178 9.27 10.91 10.16
N ILE A 179 9.92 10.63 11.29
CA ILE A 179 10.75 9.42 11.48
C ILE A 179 9.89 8.15 11.39
N GLY A 180 8.65 8.21 11.88
CA GLY A 180 7.66 7.14 11.78
C GLY A 180 6.98 7.03 10.41
N GLY A 181 7.34 7.86 9.43
CA GLY A 181 6.65 7.94 8.13
C GLY A 181 6.55 6.59 7.41
N LEU A 182 7.61 5.77 7.50
CA LEU A 182 7.69 4.44 6.88
C LEU A 182 7.01 3.31 7.66
N SER A 183 6.59 3.54 8.91
CA SER A 183 5.92 2.50 9.69
C SER A 183 4.49 2.33 9.21
N ASN A 184 4.06 1.09 8.94
CA ASN A 184 2.75 0.78 8.39
C ASN A 184 2.35 1.69 7.22
N LEU A 185 3.26 1.90 6.27
CA LEU A 185 2.99 2.68 5.07
C LEU A 185 2.11 1.84 4.12
N ARG A 186 0.88 2.30 3.94
CA ARG A 186 -0.14 1.65 3.11
C ARG A 186 -0.64 2.57 2.03
N ILE A 187 -1.02 1.98 0.90
CA ILE A 187 -1.61 2.70 -0.24
C ILE A 187 -3.13 2.60 -0.22
N GLU A 188 -3.79 3.60 -0.79
CA GLU A 188 -5.22 3.57 -1.09
C GLU A 188 -5.47 3.00 -2.48
N ASP A 189 -4.64 3.40 -3.44
CA ASP A 189 -4.70 3.02 -4.84
C ASP A 189 -3.34 3.27 -5.55
N VAL A 190 -3.28 3.04 -6.86
CA VAL A 190 -2.14 3.38 -7.72
C VAL A 190 -2.58 4.26 -8.88
N GLU A 191 -1.64 5.05 -9.40
CA GLU A 191 -1.80 5.85 -10.61
C GLU A 191 -1.06 5.20 -11.78
N ASP A 192 -1.48 5.52 -13.01
CA ASP A 192 -0.80 5.12 -14.23
C ASP A 192 0.66 5.61 -14.21
N PRO A 193 1.66 4.71 -14.19
CA PRO A 193 3.07 5.08 -14.25
C PRO A 193 3.45 5.89 -15.50
N ALA A 194 2.66 5.80 -16.58
CA ALA A 194 2.87 6.54 -17.83
C ALA A 194 2.34 7.98 -17.78
N LYS A 195 1.60 8.37 -16.73
CA LYS A 195 1.01 9.71 -16.60
C LYS A 195 2.08 10.79 -16.36
N LYS A 196 2.51 11.42 -17.45
CA LYS A 196 3.63 12.38 -17.50
C LYS A 196 3.51 13.53 -16.48
N GLU A 197 2.31 14.09 -16.31
CA GLU A 197 2.10 15.21 -15.38
C GLU A 197 2.40 14.84 -13.92
N VAL A 198 1.93 13.66 -13.48
CA VAL A 198 2.16 13.18 -12.11
C VAL A 198 3.63 12.81 -11.93
N ARG A 199 4.22 12.17 -12.94
CA ARG A 199 5.65 11.85 -12.94
C ARG A 199 6.52 13.10 -12.82
N ARG A 200 6.23 14.15 -13.60
CA ARG A 200 6.93 15.43 -13.53
C ARG A 200 6.76 16.11 -12.17
N ASP A 201 5.59 16.05 -11.54
CA ASP A 201 5.40 16.60 -10.19
C ASP A 201 6.30 15.90 -9.17
N LEU A 202 6.37 14.57 -9.23
CA LEU A 202 7.20 13.74 -8.35
C LEU A 202 8.72 13.89 -8.62
N GLU A 203 9.11 14.07 -9.88
CA GLU A 203 10.53 14.32 -10.25
C GLU A 203 11.00 15.71 -9.81
N ASN A 204 10.07 16.68 -9.68
CA ASN A 204 10.36 18.04 -9.22
C ASN A 204 10.04 18.24 -7.73
N SER A 205 9.73 17.19 -6.98
CA SER A 205 9.45 17.26 -5.54
C SER A 205 10.71 17.00 -4.72
N ALA A 206 10.66 17.39 -3.44
CA ALA A 206 11.74 17.11 -2.51
C ALA A 206 11.88 15.60 -2.28
N ARG A 207 13.11 15.13 -2.06
CA ARG A 207 13.41 13.72 -1.76
C ARG A 207 13.66 13.55 -0.26
N LEU A 208 12.96 12.59 0.35
CA LEU A 208 13.24 12.14 1.72
C LEU A 208 14.02 10.83 1.68
N GLU A 209 15.25 10.85 2.17
CA GLU A 209 16.09 9.67 2.32
C GLU A 209 15.99 9.14 3.74
N PHE A 210 15.38 7.98 3.93
CA PHE A 210 15.37 7.27 5.21
C PHE A 210 16.47 6.22 5.21
N ARG A 211 17.54 6.48 5.95
CA ARG A 211 18.69 5.58 6.09
C ARG A 211 18.53 4.75 7.37
N LEU A 212 18.52 3.43 7.23
CA LEU A 212 18.38 2.51 8.35
C LEU A 212 19.74 2.12 8.94
N PHE A 213 19.74 1.62 10.18
CA PHE A 213 20.97 1.11 10.82
C PHE A 213 21.61 -0.06 10.07
N ASN A 214 20.82 -0.83 9.33
CA ASN A 214 21.28 -1.98 8.55
C ASN A 214 21.77 -1.62 7.14
N GLY A 215 21.87 -0.33 6.78
CA GLY A 215 22.35 0.12 5.46
C GLY A 215 21.30 0.25 4.37
N MET A 216 20.05 -0.17 4.63
CA MET A 216 18.95 0.06 3.70
C MET A 216 18.62 1.56 3.65
N ILE A 217 18.39 2.07 2.44
CA ILE A 217 17.97 3.45 2.20
C ILE A 217 16.66 3.42 1.41
N TYR A 218 15.64 4.10 1.92
CA TYR A 218 14.38 4.34 1.22
C TYR A 218 14.33 5.79 0.74
N ASP A 219 14.26 5.96 -0.57
CA ASP A 219 14.15 7.26 -1.23
C ASP A 219 12.67 7.54 -1.53
N LEU A 220 12.06 8.45 -0.78
CA LEU A 220 10.66 8.82 -0.93
C LEU A 220 10.53 10.15 -1.66
N TYR A 221 9.64 10.18 -2.65
CA TYR A 221 9.31 11.36 -3.43
C TYR A 221 7.83 11.66 -3.22
N PRO A 222 7.44 12.36 -2.13
CA PRO A 222 6.07 12.81 -1.94
C PRO A 222 5.75 13.91 -2.95
N GLY A 223 4.58 13.88 -3.57
CA GLY A 223 4.11 14.97 -4.45
C GLY A 223 3.99 16.29 -3.67
N LYS A 224 4.08 17.45 -4.34
CA LYS A 224 4.12 18.76 -3.63
C LYS A 224 2.81 19.09 -2.91
N LYS A 225 1.69 18.66 -3.47
CA LYS A 225 0.34 18.86 -2.93
C LYS A 225 -0.49 17.62 -3.22
N CYS A 226 -1.43 17.32 -2.32
CA CYS A 226 -2.50 16.40 -2.65
C CYS A 226 -3.43 17.08 -3.66
N LYS A 227 -3.62 16.48 -4.84
CA LYS A 227 -4.61 16.95 -5.83
C LYS A 227 -6.00 16.43 -5.44
N ASP A 228 -7.05 17.12 -5.87
CA ASP A 228 -8.48 16.77 -5.77
C ASP A 228 -8.89 15.97 -4.52
N ALA A 229 -9.53 16.65 -3.56
CA ALA A 229 -10.13 16.07 -2.35
C ALA A 229 -9.29 14.95 -1.67
N GLY A 230 -7.98 15.17 -1.51
CA GLY A 230 -7.12 14.32 -0.67
C GLY A 230 -6.31 13.24 -1.38
N THR A 231 -6.20 13.26 -2.73
CA THR A 231 -5.33 12.30 -3.43
C THR A 231 -3.87 12.73 -3.37
N CYS A 232 -3.05 12.01 -2.60
CA CYS A 232 -1.63 12.33 -2.43
C CYS A 232 -0.75 11.28 -3.12
N TYR A 233 0.16 11.74 -3.98
CA TYR A 233 1.05 10.85 -4.72
C TYR A 233 2.36 10.60 -3.99
N LEU A 234 2.88 9.38 -4.13
CA LEU A 234 4.19 8.97 -3.63
C LEU A 234 4.89 8.07 -4.64
N LYS A 235 6.18 8.31 -4.86
CA LYS A 235 7.09 7.34 -5.49
C LYS A 235 8.16 6.91 -4.49
N VAL A 236 8.60 5.67 -4.60
CA VAL A 236 9.54 5.05 -3.66
C VAL A 236 10.67 4.37 -4.43
N GLY A 237 11.90 4.69 -4.08
CA GLY A 237 13.11 3.93 -4.44
C GLY A 237 13.69 3.23 -3.22
N VAL A 238 14.41 2.15 -3.46
CA VAL A 238 15.17 1.44 -2.42
C VAL A 238 16.58 1.18 -2.90
N ARG A 239 17.56 1.42 -2.04
CA ARG A 239 18.97 1.13 -2.31
C ARG A 239 19.68 0.68 -1.04
N TYR A 240 20.89 0.16 -1.21
CA TYR A 240 21.75 -0.28 -0.12
C TYR A 240 23.04 0.54 -0.14
N GLU A 241 23.46 1.00 1.03
CA GLU A 241 24.77 1.62 1.24
C GLU A 241 25.36 1.01 2.50
N ARG A 242 26.56 0.43 2.39
CA ARG A 242 27.21 -0.23 3.51
C ARG A 242 27.41 0.76 4.67
N PRO A 243 26.91 0.49 5.89
CA PRO A 243 27.13 1.38 7.01
C PRO A 243 28.62 1.53 7.34
N ALA A 244 29.11 2.77 7.46
CA ALA A 244 30.50 3.06 7.87
C ALA A 244 30.89 2.42 9.23
N SER A 245 29.92 2.16 10.12
CA SER A 245 30.16 1.43 11.37
C SER A 245 30.60 -0.03 11.15
N LEU A 246 30.17 -0.65 10.04
CA LEU A 246 30.56 -2.00 9.65
C LEU A 246 31.88 -2.01 8.87
N GLU A 247 32.21 -0.94 8.14
CA GLU A 247 33.51 -0.78 7.47
C GLU A 247 34.65 -0.74 8.48
N LYS A 248 34.54 0.09 9.53
CA LYS A 248 35.54 0.18 10.61
C LYS A 248 35.74 -1.14 11.37
N ALA A 249 34.73 -2.00 11.43
CA ALA A 249 34.85 -3.33 12.04
C ALA A 249 35.64 -4.32 11.17
N SER A 250 35.66 -4.11 9.85
CA SER A 250 36.36 -4.97 8.87
C SER A 250 37.84 -4.58 8.61
N GLU A 251 38.26 -3.38 9.01
CA GLU A 251 39.64 -2.91 8.90
C GLU A 251 40.57 -3.38 10.05
N LYS A 252 40.01 -3.86 11.17
CA LYS A 252 40.80 -4.62 12.16
C LYS A 252 41.26 -5.95 11.53
N PRO A 253 42.45 -6.49 11.84
CA PRO A 253 43.08 -7.57 11.08
C PRO A 253 42.30 -8.89 11.21
N ALA A 254 41.25 -9.02 10.42
CA ALA A 254 40.33 -10.15 10.39
C ALA A 254 39.99 -10.57 8.94
N LYS A 255 40.83 -10.20 7.96
CA LYS A 255 40.60 -10.49 6.53
C LYS A 255 40.69 -11.98 6.14
N LYS A 256 40.86 -12.92 7.09
CA LYS A 256 40.78 -14.37 6.86
C LYS A 256 40.03 -15.16 7.94
N SER A 257 39.27 -14.51 8.84
CA SER A 257 38.43 -15.22 9.81
C SER A 257 37.03 -15.48 9.25
N GLU A 258 36.33 -16.51 9.76
CA GLU A 258 34.91 -16.79 9.43
C GLU A 258 34.02 -15.54 9.54
N SER A 259 34.33 -14.62 10.47
CA SER A 259 33.62 -13.35 10.65
C SER A 259 33.70 -12.43 9.44
N GLY A 260 34.82 -12.40 8.71
CA GLY A 260 34.97 -11.60 7.49
C GLY A 260 34.10 -12.12 6.33
N LYS A 261 34.12 -13.45 6.10
CA LYS A 261 33.26 -14.10 5.10
C LYS A 261 31.76 -13.96 5.45
N LYS A 262 31.41 -14.03 6.73
CA LYS A 262 30.04 -13.86 7.21
C LYS A 262 29.52 -12.43 7.01
N ALA A 263 30.37 -11.42 7.22
CA ALA A 263 30.02 -10.02 6.97
C ALA A 263 29.83 -9.74 5.47
N GLU A 264 30.71 -10.25 4.60
CA GLU A 264 30.60 -10.06 3.15
C GLU A 264 29.36 -10.75 2.55
N ASN A 265 29.05 -11.96 3.00
CA ASN A 265 27.82 -12.65 2.61
C ASN A 265 26.56 -11.93 3.10
N SER A 266 26.61 -11.34 4.29
CA SER A 266 25.55 -10.49 4.84
C SER A 266 25.30 -9.26 3.95
N ASP A 267 26.36 -8.55 3.55
CA ASP A 267 26.25 -7.36 2.71
C ASP A 267 25.69 -7.68 1.32
N LYS A 268 26.20 -8.71 0.66
CA LYS A 268 25.67 -9.20 -0.62
C LYS A 268 24.19 -9.58 -0.52
N SER A 269 23.78 -10.20 0.59
CA SER A 269 22.37 -10.51 0.85
C SER A 269 21.52 -9.24 1.00
N MET A 270 22.02 -8.21 1.68
CA MET A 270 21.31 -6.94 1.87
C MET A 270 21.19 -6.14 0.56
N GLU A 271 22.26 -6.12 -0.23
CA GLU A 271 22.27 -5.49 -1.55
C GLU A 271 21.23 -6.15 -2.49
N GLN A 272 21.21 -7.48 -2.55
CA GLN A 272 20.20 -8.21 -3.34
C GLN A 272 18.77 -7.94 -2.84
N LYS A 273 18.55 -7.89 -1.53
CA LYS A 273 17.24 -7.51 -0.95
C LYS A 273 16.83 -6.10 -1.39
N ALA A 274 17.76 -5.15 -1.41
CA ALA A 274 17.49 -3.79 -1.87
C ALA A 274 17.09 -3.75 -3.35
N VAL A 275 17.80 -4.49 -4.21
CA VAL A 275 17.46 -4.65 -5.64
C VAL A 275 16.06 -5.23 -5.81
N ASP A 276 15.75 -6.31 -5.09
CA ASP A 276 14.45 -6.98 -5.18
C ASP A 276 13.30 -6.09 -4.70
N LEU A 277 13.51 -5.35 -3.60
CA LEU A 277 12.54 -4.37 -3.11
C LEU A 277 12.38 -3.21 -4.10
N ASN A 278 13.47 -2.67 -4.62
CA ASN A 278 13.43 -1.57 -5.58
C ASN A 278 12.70 -1.96 -6.86
N LYS A 279 12.92 -3.18 -7.38
CA LYS A 279 12.21 -3.72 -8.55
C LYS A 279 10.71 -3.86 -8.29
N LYS A 280 10.31 -4.17 -7.05
CA LYS A 280 8.89 -4.28 -6.66
C LYS A 280 8.22 -2.92 -6.45
N LEU A 281 8.97 -1.92 -6.00
CA LEU A 281 8.43 -0.65 -5.52
C LEU A 281 8.58 0.51 -6.52
N SER A 282 9.74 0.67 -7.14
CA SER A 282 10.06 1.83 -7.99
C SER A 282 9.26 1.98 -9.29
N PRO A 283 8.66 0.93 -9.90
CA PRO A 283 7.87 1.10 -11.11
C PRO A 283 6.54 1.84 -10.91
N TRP A 284 6.08 2.00 -9.67
CA TRP A 284 4.71 2.45 -9.39
C TRP A 284 4.63 3.89 -8.91
N ILE A 285 3.47 4.50 -9.17
CA ILE A 285 3.05 5.75 -8.54
C ILE A 285 1.92 5.42 -7.58
N TYR A 286 2.14 5.63 -6.29
CA TYR A 286 1.21 5.29 -5.25
C TYR A 286 0.28 6.46 -4.92
N LYS A 287 -0.99 6.16 -4.65
CA LYS A 287 -1.91 7.07 -3.98
C LYS A 287 -1.96 6.68 -2.51
N ILE A 288 -1.56 7.59 -1.62
CA ILE A 288 -1.52 7.37 -0.18
C ILE A 288 -2.51 8.29 0.53
N PRO A 289 -2.98 7.92 1.75
CA PRO A 289 -3.83 8.80 2.53
C PRO A 289 -3.15 10.13 2.85
N GLN A 290 -3.93 11.20 2.94
CA GLN A 290 -3.42 12.54 3.25
C GLN A 290 -2.62 12.60 4.55
N TRP A 291 -3.11 12.00 5.63
CA TRP A 291 -2.38 12.00 6.91
C TRP A 291 -1.00 11.33 6.83
N LYS A 292 -0.82 10.36 5.91
CA LYS A 292 0.49 9.74 5.66
C LYS A 292 1.38 10.67 4.84
N HIS A 293 0.83 11.36 3.85
CA HIS A 293 1.56 12.37 3.08
C HIS A 293 2.00 13.54 3.97
N ASP A 294 1.14 14.04 4.85
CA ASP A 294 1.44 15.13 5.79
C ASP A 294 2.56 14.76 6.78
N ALA A 295 2.70 13.47 7.11
CA ALA A 295 3.80 12.98 7.94
C ALA A 295 5.14 12.96 7.18
N LEU A 296 5.14 12.91 5.85
CA LEU A 296 6.34 13.02 4.99
C LEU A 296 6.74 14.49 4.81
N ILE A 297 7.07 15.13 5.93
CA ILE A 297 7.38 16.56 6.01
C ILE A 297 8.62 16.88 5.16
N THR A 298 8.48 17.81 4.22
CA THR A 298 9.59 18.30 3.36
C THR A 298 9.91 19.78 3.56
N ASN A 299 9.09 20.49 4.34
CA ASN A 299 9.32 21.88 4.72
C ASN A 299 9.81 21.96 6.16
N PHE A 300 11.04 22.45 6.36
CA PHE A 300 11.65 22.56 7.67
C PHE A 300 10.80 23.35 8.69
N LYS A 301 10.09 24.41 8.25
CA LYS A 301 9.23 25.21 9.14
C LYS A 301 8.11 24.40 9.81
N ALA A 302 7.67 23.30 9.21
CA ALA A 302 6.66 22.42 9.80
C ALA A 302 7.20 21.53 10.95
N LEU A 303 8.53 21.48 11.11
CA LEU A 303 9.23 20.79 12.20
C LEU A 303 9.49 21.71 13.40
N LEU A 304 9.10 22.98 13.34
CA LEU A 304 9.38 23.98 14.37
C LEU A 304 8.15 24.20 15.26
N GLU A 305 8.39 24.55 16.52
CA GLU A 305 7.33 25.04 17.41
C GLU A 305 6.80 26.38 16.86
N LYS A 306 5.47 26.57 16.90
CA LYS A 306 4.90 27.88 16.55
C LYS A 306 5.34 28.88 17.61
N GLU A 307 5.89 30.02 17.21
CA GLU A 307 6.15 31.11 18.15
C GLU A 307 4.87 31.44 18.91
N LYS A 308 4.92 31.36 20.25
CA LYS A 308 3.87 31.94 21.07
C LYS A 308 3.92 33.44 20.81
N LYS A 309 2.95 33.99 20.06
CA LYS A 309 2.71 35.44 20.05
C LYS A 309 2.56 35.85 21.52
N LYS A 310 3.57 36.56 22.05
CA LYS A 310 3.42 37.24 23.34
C LYS A 310 2.23 38.17 23.17
N LYS A 311 1.16 37.91 23.93
CA LYS A 311 0.09 38.88 24.14
C LYS A 311 0.64 40.03 24.96
#